data_AF-A0A2M8F0C8-F1
#
_entry.id   AF-A0A2M8F0C8-F1
#
_cell.length_a   1.000
_cell.length_b   1.000
_cell.length_c   1.000
_cell.angle_alpha   90.00
_cell.angle_beta   90.00
_cell.angle_gamma   90.00
#
_symmetry.space_group_name_H-M   'P 1'
#
loop_
_entity.id
_entity.type
_entity.pdbx_description
1 polymer ?
#
loop_
_entity_poly.entity_id
_entity_poly.type
_entity_poly.pdbx_seq_one_letter_code
_entity_poly.pdbx_strand_id
1 'polypeptide(L)'
;MKCIYIKEGGEQCNAFAMGNSQFCYLHNPDITDEEKRINQTKGGKSNIIRVNGSLPLIRAKTSQEVAGLLEKTINEVRSGELDPRIANTIGYLAGHLIKAIEVGEVEKRINAIEEVINK
;
A
#
# COMPACT_ATOMS: atom_id res chain seq x y z
N MET A 1 22.34 -4.30 23.98
CA MET A 1 23.39 -3.25 24.08
C MET A 1 23.29 -2.33 22.87
N LYS A 2 23.62 -1.04 22.97
CA LYS A 2 23.64 -0.13 21.80
C LYS A 2 24.96 -0.25 21.04
N CYS A 3 24.95 0.10 19.76
CA CYS A 3 26.15 0.15 18.93
C CYS A 3 27.16 1.17 19.46
N ILE A 4 28.43 0.79 19.59
CA ILE A 4 29.48 1.67 20.15
C ILE A 4 30.04 2.71 19.17
N TYR A 5 29.61 2.68 17.90
CA TYR A 5 30.12 3.58 16.86
C TYR A 5 29.73 5.04 17.13
N ILE A 6 30.70 5.95 16.97
CA ILE A 6 30.52 7.40 17.08
C ILE A 6 30.40 7.99 15.67
N LYS A 7 29.28 8.67 15.40
CA LYS A 7 29.03 9.34 14.12
C LYS A 7 29.93 10.56 13.94
N GLU A 8 30.02 11.09 12.73
CA GLU A 8 30.77 12.32 12.41
C GLU A 8 30.38 13.52 13.29
N GLY A 9 29.12 13.57 13.77
CA GLY A 9 28.63 14.59 14.70
C GLY A 9 28.97 14.37 16.18
N GLY A 10 29.81 13.37 16.52
CA GLY A 10 30.20 13.05 17.90
C GLY A 10 29.17 12.25 18.70
N GLU A 11 27.98 12.02 18.16
CA GLU A 11 26.93 11.23 18.81
C GLU A 11 27.13 9.73 18.60
N GLN A 12 26.86 8.94 19.65
CA GLN A 12 26.82 7.48 19.55
C GLN A 12 25.62 7.01 18.70
N CYS A 13 25.82 5.95 17.93
CA CYS A 13 24.76 5.30 17.18
C CYS A 13 23.64 4.78 18.11
N ASN A 14 22.39 5.17 17.83
CA ASN A 14 21.22 4.76 18.62
C ASN A 14 20.71 3.35 18.32
N ALA A 15 21.22 2.69 17.28
CA ALA A 15 20.81 1.35 16.91
C ALA A 15 21.31 0.29 17.92
N PHE A 16 20.57 -0.81 18.04
CA PHE A 16 21.03 -1.96 18.83
C PHE A 16 22.21 -2.66 18.17
N ALA A 17 23.17 -3.08 18.99
CA ALA A 17 24.27 -3.92 18.56
C ALA A 17 23.75 -5.33 18.22
N MET A 18 24.42 -6.02 17.29
CA MET A 18 24.07 -7.40 16.92
C MET A 18 24.41 -8.37 18.05
N GLY A 19 23.77 -9.55 18.09
CA GLY A 19 23.91 -10.50 19.21
C GLY A 19 25.35 -10.88 19.56
N ASN A 20 26.24 -10.92 18.57
CA ASN A 20 27.67 -11.27 18.73
C ASN A 20 28.62 -10.11 18.37
N SER A 21 28.15 -8.87 18.35
CA SER A 21 28.98 -7.70 17.99
C SER A 21 28.71 -6.53 18.93
N GLN A 22 29.70 -5.64 19.07
CA GLN A 22 29.52 -4.34 19.71
C GLN A 22 28.92 -3.28 18.77
N PHE A 23 28.75 -3.64 17.49
CA PHE A 23 28.27 -2.76 16.44
C PHE A 23 26.88 -3.20 15.94
N CYS A 24 26.11 -2.24 15.42
CA CYS A 24 24.90 -2.56 14.66
C CYS A 24 25.28 -3.08 13.27
N TYR A 25 24.31 -3.63 12.54
CA TYR A 25 24.54 -4.17 11.19
C TYR A 25 25.30 -3.22 10.26
N LEU A 26 24.99 -1.92 10.28
CA LEU A 26 25.61 -0.93 9.39
C LEU A 26 27.07 -0.62 9.76
N HIS A 27 27.38 -0.52 11.05
CA HIS A 27 28.72 -0.16 11.54
C HIS A 27 29.58 -1.37 11.90
N ASN A 28 29.08 -2.59 11.70
CA ASN A 28 29.83 -3.80 11.99
C ASN A 28 31.00 -3.96 10.99
N PRO A 29 32.26 -3.97 11.44
CA PRO A 29 33.42 -4.14 10.57
C PRO A 29 33.52 -5.56 10.00
N ASP A 30 32.91 -6.55 10.65
CA ASP A 30 32.91 -7.94 10.18
C ASP A 30 31.99 -8.15 8.96
N ILE A 31 31.15 -7.16 8.65
CA ILE A 31 30.23 -7.17 7.52
C ILE A 31 30.78 -6.23 6.46
N THR A 32 31.03 -6.76 5.27
CA THR A 32 31.55 -5.97 4.15
C THR A 32 30.53 -4.95 3.65
N ASP A 33 30.99 -3.83 3.12
CA ASP A 33 30.10 -2.81 2.56
C ASP A 33 29.34 -3.31 1.33
N GLU A 34 29.90 -4.27 0.59
CA GLU A 34 29.22 -4.93 -0.53
C GLU A 34 28.02 -5.77 -0.02
N GLU A 35 28.21 -6.54 1.04
CA GLU A 35 27.11 -7.30 1.65
C GLU A 35 26.01 -6.36 2.17
N LYS A 36 26.40 -5.25 2.83
CA LYS A 36 25.45 -4.22 3.28
C LYS A 36 24.66 -3.65 2.10
N ARG A 37 25.32 -3.33 0.99
CA ARG A 37 24.67 -2.82 -0.24
C ARG A 37 23.72 -3.83 -0.87
N ILE A 38 24.12 -5.10 -0.96
CA ILE A 38 23.27 -6.17 -1.49
C ILE A 38 22.01 -6.29 -0.64
N ASN A 39 22.14 -6.31 0.68
CA ASN A 39 20.98 -6.46 1.58
C ASN A 39 20.08 -5.22 1.60
N GLN A 40 20.65 -4.01 1.54
CA GLN A 40 19.87 -2.77 1.35
C GLN A 40 19.09 -2.81 0.01
N THR A 41 19.74 -3.27 -1.06
CA THR A 41 19.11 -3.40 -2.38
C THR A 41 18.01 -4.45 -2.38
N LYS A 42 18.21 -5.59 -1.69
CA LYS A 42 17.18 -6.63 -1.54
C LYS A 42 15.96 -6.10 -0.78
N GLY A 43 16.18 -5.37 0.33
CA GLY A 43 15.11 -4.72 1.09
C GLY A 43 14.33 -3.67 0.27
N GLY A 44 15.03 -2.90 -0.55
CA GLY A 44 14.40 -1.98 -1.50
C GLY A 44 13.57 -2.71 -2.58
N LYS A 45 14.12 -3.79 -3.15
CA LYS A 45 13.47 -4.60 -4.19
C LYS A 45 12.26 -5.37 -3.67
N SER A 46 12.26 -5.83 -2.42
CA SER A 46 11.08 -6.46 -1.81
C SER A 46 9.91 -5.50 -1.60
N ASN A 47 10.18 -4.19 -1.54
CA ASN A 47 9.13 -3.18 -1.44
C ASN A 47 8.53 -2.78 -2.79
N ILE A 48 9.12 -3.20 -3.92
CA ILE A 48 8.57 -2.89 -5.25
C ILE A 48 7.22 -3.60 -5.39
N ILE A 49 6.16 -2.81 -5.57
CA ILE A 49 4.84 -3.31 -5.96
C ILE A 49 4.97 -3.79 -7.41
N ARG A 50 4.87 -5.10 -7.62
CA ARG A 50 4.91 -5.67 -8.98
C ARG A 50 3.50 -5.66 -9.53
N VAL A 51 3.21 -4.71 -10.41
CA VAL A 51 2.12 -4.87 -11.38
C VAL A 51 2.76 -5.42 -12.65
N ASN A 52 2.35 -6.62 -13.09
CA ASN A 52 2.74 -7.11 -14.42
C ASN A 52 1.89 -6.38 -15.46
N GLY A 53 2.34 -5.21 -15.90
CA GLY A 53 1.65 -4.38 -16.89
C GLY A 53 0.60 -3.45 -16.31
N SER A 54 -0.18 -2.77 -17.18
CA SER A 54 -1.28 -1.91 -16.74
C SER A 54 -2.54 -2.73 -16.49
N LEU A 55 -3.22 -2.49 -15.36
CA LEU A 55 -4.56 -3.02 -15.16
C LEU A 55 -5.55 -2.34 -16.13
N PRO A 56 -6.55 -3.07 -16.64
CA PRO A 56 -7.54 -2.51 -17.54
C PRO A 56 -8.36 -1.41 -16.85
N LEU A 57 -8.78 -0.40 -17.63
CA LEU A 57 -9.65 0.66 -17.13
C LEU A 57 -11.01 0.09 -16.73
N ILE A 58 -11.52 0.50 -15.57
CA ILE A 58 -12.86 0.15 -15.10
C ILE A 58 -13.72 1.40 -15.01
N ARG A 59 -14.97 1.29 -15.47
CA ARG A 59 -15.99 2.35 -15.46
C ARG A 59 -17.25 1.88 -14.75
N ALA A 60 -17.11 1.47 -13.49
CA ALA A 60 -18.26 1.07 -12.68
C ALA A 60 -19.13 2.31 -12.35
N LYS A 61 -20.42 2.24 -12.66
CA LYS A 61 -21.43 3.28 -12.43
C LYS A 61 -22.49 2.85 -11.42
N THR A 62 -22.56 1.56 -11.12
CA THR A 62 -23.51 0.96 -10.18
C THR A 62 -22.78 0.20 -9.09
N SER A 63 -23.44 0.03 -7.94
CA SER A 63 -22.93 -0.80 -6.85
C SER A 63 -22.70 -2.25 -7.29
N GLN A 64 -23.54 -2.79 -8.18
CA GLN A 64 -23.40 -4.13 -8.75
C GLN A 64 -22.11 -4.28 -9.57
N GLU A 65 -21.78 -3.29 -10.40
CA GLU A 65 -20.53 -3.29 -11.17
C GLU A 65 -19.30 -3.17 -10.27
N VAL A 66 -19.39 -2.41 -9.18
CA VAL A 66 -18.31 -2.34 -8.18
C VAL A 66 -18.15 -3.69 -7.47
N ALA A 67 -19.24 -4.39 -7.15
CA ALA A 67 -19.17 -5.72 -6.57
C ALA A 67 -18.47 -6.72 -7.51
N GLY A 68 -18.77 -6.69 -8.81
CA GLY A 68 -18.08 -7.50 -9.81
C GLY A 68 -16.59 -7.18 -9.95
N LEU A 69 -16.20 -5.90 -9.85
CA LEU A 69 -14.80 -5.49 -9.75
C LEU A 69 -14.12 -6.13 -8.53
N LEU A 70 -14.74 -6.01 -7.35
CA LEU A 70 -14.17 -6.56 -6.11
C LEU A 70 -14.04 -8.08 -6.16
N GLU A 71 -15.03 -8.78 -6.71
CA GLU A 71 -14.95 -10.23 -6.93
C GLU A 71 -13.76 -10.62 -7.83
N LYS A 72 -13.59 -9.93 -8.95
CA LYS A 72 -12.43 -10.13 -9.84
C LYS A 72 -11.11 -9.89 -9.10
N THR A 73 -10.99 -8.77 -8.39
CA THR A 73 -9.80 -8.43 -7.60
C THR A 73 -9.51 -9.47 -6.51
N ILE A 74 -10.53 -10.00 -5.84
CA ILE A 74 -10.38 -11.08 -4.84
C ILE A 74 -9.78 -12.32 -5.51
N ASN A 75 -10.30 -12.72 -6.67
CA ASN A 75 -9.82 -13.90 -7.38
C ASN A 75 -8.37 -13.72 -7.86
N GLU A 76 -8.00 -12.55 -8.38
CA GLU A 76 -6.63 -12.23 -8.82
C GLU A 76 -5.62 -12.23 -7.64
N VAL A 77 -6.05 -11.83 -6.44
CA VAL A 77 -5.22 -11.98 -5.24
C VAL A 77 -5.07 -13.44 -4.85
N ARG A 78 -6.16 -14.22 -4.91
CA ARG A 78 -6.15 -15.66 -4.56
C ARG A 78 -5.32 -16.49 -5.53
N SER A 79 -5.27 -16.13 -6.81
CA SER A 79 -4.43 -16.78 -7.82
C SER A 79 -2.95 -16.35 -7.74
N GLY A 80 -2.65 -15.28 -7.00
CA GLY A 80 -1.31 -14.68 -6.92
C GLY A 80 -0.96 -13.80 -8.13
N GLU A 81 -1.93 -13.47 -8.97
CA GLU A 81 -1.77 -12.61 -10.14
C GLU A 81 -1.72 -11.12 -9.79
N LEU A 82 -2.27 -10.74 -8.63
CA LEU A 82 -2.31 -9.36 -8.15
C LEU A 82 -1.69 -9.19 -6.75
N ASP A 83 -0.81 -8.20 -6.61
CA ASP A 83 -0.22 -7.84 -5.31
C ASP A 83 -1.31 -7.35 -4.33
N PRO A 84 -1.39 -7.91 -3.11
CA PRO A 84 -2.38 -7.51 -2.12
C PRO A 84 -2.41 -6.01 -1.79
N ARG A 85 -1.28 -5.30 -1.96
CA ARG A 85 -1.20 -3.84 -1.73
C ARG A 85 -1.98 -3.06 -2.79
N ILE A 86 -1.97 -3.53 -4.04
CA ILE A 86 -2.78 -2.96 -5.12
C ILE A 86 -4.26 -3.24 -4.84
N ALA A 87 -4.59 -4.49 -4.52
CA ALA A 87 -5.95 -4.91 -4.21
C ALA A 87 -6.55 -4.12 -3.03
N ASN A 88 -5.75 -3.84 -2.00
CA ASN A 88 -6.16 -3.00 -0.87
C ASN A 88 -6.53 -1.58 -1.34
N THR A 89 -5.68 -0.98 -2.17
CA THR A 89 -5.94 0.35 -2.74
C THR A 89 -7.23 0.36 -3.58
N ILE A 90 -7.45 -0.68 -4.40
CA ILE A 90 -8.68 -0.85 -5.19
C ILE A 90 -9.90 -0.95 -4.26
N GLY A 91 -9.83 -1.77 -3.21
CA GLY A 91 -10.91 -1.92 -2.24
C GLY A 91 -11.26 -0.61 -1.52
N TYR A 92 -10.26 0.15 -1.12
CA TYR A 92 -10.45 1.47 -0.50
C TYR A 92 -11.16 2.45 -1.44
N LEU A 93 -10.70 2.57 -2.69
CA LEU A 93 -11.31 3.45 -3.70
C LEU A 93 -12.71 2.98 -4.11
N ALA A 94 -12.94 1.68 -4.21
CA ALA A 94 -14.25 1.09 -4.48
C ALA A 94 -15.28 1.48 -3.41
N GLY A 95 -14.89 1.51 -2.13
CA GLY A 95 -15.74 2.01 -1.05
C GLY A 95 -16.16 3.48 -1.24
N HIS A 96 -15.22 4.34 -1.66
CA HIS A 96 -15.52 5.74 -1.95
C HIS A 96 -16.47 5.88 -3.14
N LEU A 97 -16.27 5.06 -4.18
CA LEU A 97 -17.13 5.06 -5.37
C LEU A 97 -18.56 4.61 -5.03
N ILE A 98 -18.74 3.55 -4.25
CA ILE A 98 -20.06 3.12 -3.77
C ILE A 98 -20.73 4.27 -3.03
N LYS A 99 -20.01 4.94 -2.13
CA LYS A 99 -20.60 6.04 -1.37
C LYS A 99 -21.03 7.20 -2.27
N ALA A 100 -20.24 7.55 -3.27
CA ALA A 100 -20.59 8.59 -4.24
C ALA A 100 -21.84 8.22 -5.06
N ILE A 101 -21.97 6.95 -5.48
CA ILE A 101 -23.15 6.44 -6.18
C ILE A 101 -24.39 6.54 -5.29
N GLU A 102 -24.31 6.04 -4.04
CA GLU A 102 -25.43 6.08 -3.09
C GLU A 102 -25.89 7.51 -2.81
N VAL A 103 -24.96 8.44 -2.57
CA VAL A 103 -25.28 9.85 -2.32
C VAL A 103 -25.95 10.47 -3.55
N GLY A 104 -25.42 10.24 -4.76
CA GLY A 104 -26.01 10.77 -5.98
C GLY A 104 -27.43 10.22 -6.25
N GLU A 105 -27.70 8.95 -5.94
CA GLU A 105 -29.05 8.38 -6.06
C GLU A 105 -30.03 8.96 -5.03
N VAL A 106 -29.56 9.21 -3.79
CA VAL A 106 -30.36 9.89 -2.77
C VAL A 106 -30.67 11.33 -3.16
N GLU A 107 -29.69 12.09 -3.64
CA GLU A 107 -29.87 13.46 -4.13
C GLU A 107 -30.89 13.53 -5.27
N LYS A 108 -30.83 12.60 -6.23
CA LYS A 108 -31.84 12.52 -7.30
C LYS A 108 -33.25 12.33 -6.76
N ARG A 109 -33.42 11.44 -5.78
CA ARG A 109 -34.72 11.17 -5.16
C ARG A 109 -35.24 12.36 -4.36
N ILE A 110 -34.36 13.05 -3.63
CA ILE A 110 -34.69 14.27 -2.90
C ILE A 110 -35.15 15.35 -3.87
N ASN A 111 -34.37 15.62 -4.93
CA ASN A 111 -34.71 16.64 -5.93
C ASN A 111 -36.08 16.36 -6.59
N ALA A 112 -36.38 15.09 -6.89
CA ALA A 112 -37.67 14.69 -7.44
C ALA A 112 -38.84 14.97 -6.48
N ILE A 113 -38.64 14.79 -5.17
CA ILE A 113 -39.65 15.10 -4.14
C ILE A 113 -39.80 16.63 -4.00
N GLU A 114 -38.69 17.36 -3.93
CA GLU A 114 -38.69 18.83 -3.81
C GLU A 114 -39.36 19.50 -5.01
N GLU A 115 -39.19 18.97 -6.23
CA GLU A 115 -39.87 19.50 -7.42
C GLU A 115 -41.40 19.34 -7.34
N VAL A 116 -41.88 18.29 -6.68
CA VAL A 116 -43.32 18.05 -6.47
C VAL A 116 -43.87 18.96 -5.37
N ILE A 117 -43.11 19.19 -4.29
CA ILE A 117 -43.54 20.03 -3.16
C ILE A 117 -43.48 21.53 -3.50
N ASN A 118 -42.54 21.95 -4.32
CA ASN A 118 -42.34 23.36 -4.71
C ASN A 118 -43.21 23.80 -5.91
N LYS A 119 -44.11 22.95 -6.40
CA LYS A 119 -45.15 23.28 -7.39
C LYS A 119 -46.49 23.51 -6.70
#